data_AF-A0A4V6IMK7-F1
#
_entry.id   AF-A0A4V6IMK7-F1
#
_cell.length_a   1.000
_cell.length_b   1.000
_cell.length_c   1.000
_cell.angle_alpha   90.00
_cell.angle_beta   90.00
_cell.angle_gamma   90.00
#
_symmetry.space_group_name_H-M   'P 1'
#
loop_
_entity.id
_entity.type
_entity.pdbx_description
1 polymer ?
#
loop_
_entity_poly.entity_id
_entity_poly.type
_entity_poly.pdbx_seq_one_letter_code
_entity_poly.pdbx_strand_id
1 'polypeptide(L)' 'MYDIKWIRDNPESFDRGRQRRGLEPLAGHLLALDDARRAAIAQAQAAQERRNAASKEIGQAMAAKDSARGGRLEG' A
#
# COMPACT_ATOMS: atom_id res chain seq x y z
N MET A 1 -0.31 -12.48 19.83
CA MET A 1 -0.07 -11.31 18.94
C MET A 1 -0.94 -10.18 19.44
N TYR A 2 -0.39 -8.98 19.68
CA TYR A 2 -1.23 -7.84 20.07
C TYR A 2 -2.03 -7.34 18.86
N ASP A 3 -3.28 -6.94 19.09
CA ASP A 3 -4.09 -6.29 18.06
C ASP A 3 -3.63 -4.83 17.90
N ILE A 4 -2.94 -4.55 16.79
CA ILE A 4 -2.43 -3.21 16.49
C ILE A 4 -3.55 -2.18 16.29
N LYS A 5 -4.76 -2.61 15.89
CA LYS A 5 -5.91 -1.72 15.80
C LYS A 5 -6.32 -1.28 17.20
N TRP A 6 -6.47 -2.24 18.12
CA TRP A 6 -6.81 -1.91 19.50
C TRP A 6 -5.77 -1.02 20.18
N ILE A 7 -4.46 -1.27 19.93
CA ILE A 7 -3.37 -0.43 20.46
C ILE A 7 -3.47 1.00 19.91
N ARG A 8 -3.81 1.20 18.63
CA ARG A 8 -4.01 2.54 18.06
C ARG A 8 -5.14 3.29 18.73
N ASP A 9 -6.21 2.57 19.05
CA ASP A 9 -7.39 3.15 19.69
C ASP A 9 -7.19 3.33 21.22
N ASN A 10 -6.22 2.62 21.83
CA ASN A 10 -6.02 2.56 23.28
C ASN A 10 -4.53 2.54 23.71
N PRO A 11 -3.67 3.45 23.22
CA PRO A 11 -2.22 3.37 23.45
C PRO A 11 -1.85 3.49 24.93
N GLU A 12 -2.51 4.38 25.66
CA GLU A 12 -2.27 4.54 27.09
C GLU A 12 -2.70 3.33 27.91
N SER A 13 -3.84 2.71 27.57
CA SER A 13 -4.32 1.50 28.27
C SER A 13 -3.36 0.34 28.07
N PHE A 14 -2.76 0.23 26.88
CA PHE A 14 -1.71 -0.74 26.61
C PHE A 14 -0.48 -0.49 27.50
N ASP A 15 0.04 0.74 27.50
CA ASP A 15 1.25 1.08 28.27
C ASP A 15 1.03 0.98 29.79
N ARG A 16 -0.14 1.39 30.30
CA ARG A 16 -0.51 1.15 31.71
C ARG A 16 -0.53 -0.34 32.05
N GLY A 17 -1.04 -1.17 31.16
CA GLY A 17 -1.04 -2.63 31.32
C GLY A 17 0.37 -3.24 31.34
N ARG A 18 1.33 -2.60 30.66
CA ARG A 18 2.75 -2.98 30.68
C ARG A 18 3.44 -2.52 31.96
N GLN A 19 3.22 -1.28 32.37
CA GLN A 19 3.78 -0.73 33.61
C GLN A 19 3.35 -1.52 34.85
N ARG A 20 2.10 -1.97 34.92
CA ARG A 20 1.62 -2.88 36.00
C ARG A 20 2.39 -4.19 36.10
N ARG A 21 3.08 -4.59 35.04
CA ARG A 21 3.92 -5.79 34.96
C ARG A 21 5.41 -5.47 35.07
N GLY A 22 5.78 -4.23 35.40
CA GLY A 22 7.17 -3.77 35.46
C GLY A 22 7.83 -3.64 34.07
N LEU A 23 7.03 -3.51 33.02
CA LEU A 23 7.52 -3.37 31.65
C LEU A 23 7.41 -1.91 31.17
N GLU A 24 8.42 -1.47 30.43
CA GLU A 24 8.44 -0.14 29.81
C GLU A 24 7.30 0.05 28.78
N PRO A 25 6.80 1.29 28.62
CA PRO A 25 5.89 1.66 27.53
C PRO A 25 6.40 1.23 26.16
N LEU A 26 5.50 0.79 25.28
CA LEU A 26 5.85 0.28 23.96
C LEU A 26 4.88 0.74 22.86
N ALA A 27 3.72 1.32 23.21
CA ALA A 27 2.71 1.74 22.23
C ALA A 27 3.31 2.64 21.15
N GLY A 28 4.05 3.68 21.54
CA GLY A 28 4.61 4.66 20.59
C GLY A 28 5.51 4.03 19.51
N HIS A 29 6.36 3.08 19.90
CA HIS A 29 7.22 2.38 18.93
C HIS A 29 6.41 1.50 17.98
N LEU A 30 5.42 0.78 18.49
CA LEU A 30 4.55 -0.07 17.66
C LEU A 30 3.71 0.76 16.68
N LEU A 31 3.21 1.92 17.11
CA LEU A 31 2.46 2.82 16.25
C LEU A 31 3.33 3.41 15.14
N ALA A 32 4.56 3.82 15.45
CA ALA A 32 5.50 4.29 14.44
C ALA A 32 5.80 3.22 13.37
N LEU A 33 5.97 1.96 13.78
CA LEU A 33 6.17 0.84 12.84
C LEU A 33 4.91 0.56 12.00
N ASP A 34 3.70 0.63 12.59
CA ASP A 34 2.47 0.47 11.82
C ASP A 34 2.25 1.59 10.82
N ASP A 35 2.57 2.84 11.19
CA ASP A 35 2.49 3.99 10.31
C ASP A 35 3.45 3.86 9.12
N ALA A 36 4.71 3.49 9.38
CA ALA A 36 5.69 3.23 8.33
C ALA A 36 5.22 2.10 7.39
N ARG A 37 4.67 1.02 7.95
CA ARG A 37 4.14 -0.10 7.16
C ARG A 37 2.96 0.32 6.29
N ARG A 38 2.02 1.09 6.84
CA ARG A 38 0.86 1.62 6.10
C ARG A 38 1.28 2.53 4.96
N ALA A 39 2.24 3.43 5.20
CA ALA A 39 2.80 4.30 4.17
C ALA A 39 3.46 3.50 3.04
N ALA A 40 4.27 2.49 3.38
CA ALA A 40 4.92 1.62 2.39
C ALA A 40 3.89 0.85 1.52
N ILE A 41 2.82 0.32 2.14
CA ILE A 41 1.74 -0.35 1.42
C ILE A 41 1.04 0.60 0.44
N ALA A 42 0.70 1.81 0.91
CA ALA A 42 0.04 2.81 0.06
C ALA A 42 0.92 3.21 -1.13
N GLN A 43 2.23 3.39 -0.91
CA GLN A 43 3.17 3.69 -1.98
C GLN A 43 3.28 2.54 -2.99
N ALA A 44 3.34 1.29 -2.52
CA ALA A 44 3.39 0.11 -3.38
C ALA A 44 2.12 -0.02 -4.22
N GLN A 45 0.94 0.22 -3.64
CA GLN A 45 -0.34 0.22 -4.36
C GLN A 45 -0.37 1.30 -5.44
N ALA A 46 0.02 2.54 -5.11
CA ALA A 46 0.09 3.63 -6.09
C ALA A 46 1.06 3.33 -7.24
N ALA A 47 2.22 2.72 -6.94
CA ALA A 47 3.17 2.30 -7.98
C ALA A 47 2.59 1.20 -8.88
N GLN A 48 1.89 0.23 -8.29
CA GLN A 48 1.23 -0.85 -9.01
C GLN A 48 0.12 -0.33 -9.93
N GLU A 49 -0.69 0.61 -9.47
CA GLU A 49 -1.74 1.26 -10.26
C GLU A 49 -1.17 2.01 -11.46
N ARG A 50 -0.11 2.82 -11.25
CA ARG A 50 0.59 3.51 -12.34
C ARG A 50 1.14 2.53 -13.38
N ARG A 51 1.74 1.41 -12.94
CA ARG A 51 2.24 0.37 -13.85
C ARG A 51 1.12 -0.22 -14.69
N ASN A 52 -0.01 -0.55 -14.07
CA ASN A 52 -1.16 -1.12 -14.77
C ASN A 52 -1.77 -0.15 -15.78
N ALA A 53 -1.87 1.14 -15.43
CA ALA A 53 -2.34 2.18 -16.34
C ALA A 53 -1.42 2.32 -17.55
N ALA A 54 -0.10 2.40 -17.33
CA ALA A 54 0.88 2.48 -18.40
C ALA A 54 0.84 1.24 -19.33
N SER A 55 0.71 0.03 -18.78
CA SER A 55 0.56 -1.19 -19.58
C SER A 55 -0.69 -1.16 -20.45
N LYS A 56 -1.81 -0.62 -19.95
CA LYS A 56 -3.04 -0.49 -20.72
C LYS A 56 -2.89 0.50 -21.87
N GLU A 57 -2.27 1.65 -21.63
CA GLU A 57 -1.99 2.66 -22.68
C GLU A 57 -1.10 2.09 -23.78
N ILE A 58 -0.04 1.36 -23.41
CA ILE A 58 0.84 0.69 -24.38
C ILE A 58 0.06 -0.32 -25.22
N GLY A 59 -0.76 -1.17 -24.58
CA GLY A 59 -1.59 -2.14 -25.28
C GLY A 59 -2.56 -1.48 -26.28
N GLN A 60 -3.19 -0.38 -25.88
CA GLN A 60 -4.08 0.41 -26.75
C GLN A 60 -3.34 1.01 -27.95
N ALA A 61 -2.15 1.58 -27.73
CA ALA A 61 -1.33 2.15 -28.81
C ALA A 61 -0.88 1.09 -29.82
N MET A 62 -0.49 -0.10 -29.34
CA MET A 62 -0.12 -1.22 -30.20
C MET A 62 -1.31 -1.71 -31.04
N ALA A 63 -2.48 -1.91 -30.42
CA ALA A 63 -3.68 -2.32 -31.13
C ALA A 63 -4.08 -1.31 -32.23
N ALA A 64 -4.04 -0.02 -31.92
CA ALA A 64 -4.34 1.04 -32.89
C ALA A 64 -3.37 1.04 -34.08
N LYS A 65 -2.07 0.83 -33.82
CA LYS A 65 -1.04 0.75 -34.86
C LYS A 65 -1.25 -0.47 -35.77
N ASP A 66 -1.63 -1.61 -35.20
CA ASP A 66 -1.89 -2.83 -35.95
C ASP A 66 -3.14 -2.67 -36.84
N SER A 67 -4.23 -2.08 -36.32
CA SER A 67 -5.41 -1.75 -37.12
C SER A 67 -5.07 -0.80 -38.29
N ALA A 68 -4.24 0.22 -38.05
CA ALA A 68 -3.80 1.15 -39.09
C ALA A 68 -2.83 0.52 -40.12
N ARG A 69 -2.22 -0.63 -39.81
CA ARG A 69 -1.42 -1.41 -40.76
C ARG A 69 -2.30 -2.34 -41.59
N GLY A 70 -3.27 -2.99 -40.98
CA GLY A 70 -4.25 -3.86 -41.67
C GLY A 70 -5.04 -3.11 -42.74
N GLY A 71 -5.58 -1.93 -42.40
CA GLY A 71 -6.34 -1.12 -43.37
C GLY A 71 -5.52 -0.56 -44.54
N ARG A 72 -4.18 -0.57 -44.46
CA ARG A 72 -3.28 -0.14 -45.55
C ARG A 72 -2.94 -1.25 -46.54
N LEU A 73 -3.20 -2.50 -46.20
CA LEU A 73 -2.95 -3.66 -47.06
C LEU A 73 -4.21 -4.08 -47.85
N GLU A 74 -5.37 -3.54 -47.49
CA GLU A 74 -6.69 -3.85 -48.06
C GLU A 74 -7.14 -2.84 -49.14
N GLY A 75 -6.23 -2.01 -49.67
CA GLY A 75 -6.51 -1.02 -50.75
C GLY A 75 -5.41 -1.00 -51.80
#